data_AF-A0AAP4X3K3-F1
#
_entry.id   AF-A0AAP4X3K3-F1
#
_cell.length_a   1.000
_cell.length_b   1.000
_cell.length_c   1.000
_cell.angle_alpha   90.00
_cell.angle_beta   90.00
_cell.angle_gamma   90.00
#
_symmetry.space_group_name_H-M   'P 1'
#
loop_
_entity.id
_entity.type
_entity.pdbx_description
1 polymer ?
#
loop_
_entity_poly.entity_id
_entity_poly.type
_entity_poly.pdbx_seq_one_letter_code
_entity_poly.pdbx_strand_id
1 'polypeptide(L)'
;MPFTFKQFHIDDSHCGMPVSTDGVILGAWAKLSTDNTKGPYRVLDVGAGSGLLSLMLAQRLRNPSAEIIAVELDEGAAQDCQSNFNQSPWASQLTVQHTSIQRYSQELLKANLPLFETIICNPPYFENGPQSDAKQRATARHTDTLNFETLLTQVQLLLAEHGTASFIIPVQSETGFLAALACSQLEISDKTHISTVETKAPSRLLLAIKHQACLIESTASSETKELSQDLSQSQSQPRAQPRAQPQSQHQAQTQARPQYEPITSNLVIADGKGQYTQAMIQLCRDFYLKL
;
A
#
# COMPACT_ATOMS: atom_id res chain seq x y z
N MET A 1 -10.02 7.60 22.39
CA MET A 1 -10.09 9.04 22.79
C MET A 1 -10.11 9.81 21.48
N PRO A 2 -11.09 10.67 21.25
CA PRO A 2 -11.24 11.31 19.95
C PRO A 2 -9.99 12.11 19.55
N PHE A 3 -9.54 11.94 18.31
CA PHE A 3 -8.38 12.65 17.75
C PHE A 3 -8.83 13.59 16.62
N THR A 4 -8.37 14.84 16.65
CA THR A 4 -8.74 15.85 15.63
C THR A 4 -7.56 16.17 14.74
N PHE A 5 -7.71 15.89 13.45
CA PHE A 5 -6.83 16.35 12.38
C PHE A 5 -7.27 17.73 11.89
N LYS A 6 -6.47 18.38 11.05
CA LYS A 6 -6.79 19.71 10.50
C LYS A 6 -8.15 19.78 9.80
N GLN A 7 -8.56 18.69 9.13
CA GLN A 7 -9.73 18.69 8.24
C GLN A 7 -10.82 17.70 8.65
N PHE A 8 -10.55 16.80 9.59
CA PHE A 8 -11.48 15.76 10.01
C PHE A 8 -11.22 15.30 11.44
N HIS A 9 -12.18 14.56 11.97
CA HIS A 9 -12.16 14.02 13.32
C HIS A 9 -12.22 12.49 13.27
N ILE A 10 -11.62 11.84 14.27
CA ILE A 10 -11.69 10.39 14.46
C ILE A 10 -12.21 10.11 15.86
N ASP A 11 -13.32 9.40 15.92
CA ASP A 11 -13.71 8.59 17.07
C ASP A 11 -13.27 7.14 16.86
N ASP A 12 -12.63 6.56 17.87
CA ASP A 12 -12.09 5.19 17.87
C ASP A 12 -12.57 4.38 19.10
N SER A 13 -13.69 4.79 19.70
CA SER A 13 -14.19 4.27 20.97
C SER A 13 -14.46 2.77 20.98
N HIS A 14 -14.86 2.20 19.83
CA HIS A 14 -15.14 0.77 19.65
C HIS A 14 -14.04 0.05 18.86
N CYS A 15 -12.96 0.74 18.49
CA CYS A 15 -11.84 0.13 17.77
C CYS A 15 -10.92 -0.66 18.69
N GLY A 16 -10.44 -1.82 18.22
CA GLY A 16 -9.50 -2.66 18.96
C GLY A 16 -8.11 -2.03 19.15
N MET A 17 -7.76 -1.03 18.34
CA MET A 17 -6.54 -0.24 18.46
C MET A 17 -6.84 1.24 18.19
N PRO A 18 -6.34 2.18 19.02
CA PRO A 18 -6.54 3.60 18.80
C PRO A 18 -5.72 4.13 17.63
N VAL A 19 -5.99 5.37 17.23
CA VAL A 19 -5.13 6.11 16.28
C VAL A 19 -3.66 6.01 16.69
N SER A 20 -2.82 5.55 15.77
CA SER A 20 -1.40 5.32 15.99
C SER A 20 -0.53 6.15 15.07
N THR A 21 0.71 6.41 15.49
CA THR A 21 1.74 7.03 14.64
C THR A 21 1.95 6.24 13.35
N ASP A 22 1.86 4.91 13.41
CA ASP A 22 1.99 4.02 12.25
C ASP A 22 0.89 4.32 11.22
N GLY A 23 -0.36 4.46 11.67
CA GLY A 23 -1.49 4.83 10.80
C GLY A 23 -1.31 6.21 10.15
N VAL A 24 -0.87 7.21 10.91
CA VAL A 24 -0.64 8.56 10.36
C VAL A 24 0.52 8.59 9.37
N ILE A 25 1.63 7.91 9.69
CA ILE A 25 2.78 7.83 8.78
C ILE A 25 2.38 7.10 7.49
N LEU A 26 1.69 5.96 7.59
CA LEU A 26 1.21 5.23 6.41
C LEU A 26 0.24 6.06 5.58
N GLY A 27 -0.77 6.66 6.20
CA GLY A 27 -1.76 7.49 5.50
C GLY A 27 -1.15 8.70 4.80
N ALA A 28 -0.08 9.27 5.35
CA ALA A 28 0.66 10.37 4.73
C ALA A 28 1.63 9.92 3.63
N TRP A 29 2.26 8.74 3.79
CA TRP A 29 3.29 8.23 2.89
C TRP A 29 2.74 7.46 1.69
N ALA A 30 1.60 6.76 1.84
CA ALA A 30 1.10 5.78 0.89
C ALA A 30 1.16 6.28 -0.57
N LYS A 31 1.65 5.43 -1.47
CA LYS A 31 1.84 5.78 -2.87
C LYS A 31 0.48 5.79 -3.56
N LEU A 32 0.14 6.94 -4.14
CA LEU A 32 -1.06 7.10 -4.96
C LEU A 32 -0.68 6.85 -6.42
N SER A 33 -1.43 6.00 -7.11
CA SER A 33 -1.30 5.84 -8.56
C SER A 33 -1.45 7.21 -9.24
N THR A 34 -0.54 7.51 -10.17
CA THR A 34 -0.56 8.74 -10.98
C THR A 34 -1.28 8.55 -12.31
N ASP A 35 -1.70 7.32 -12.64
CA ASP A 35 -2.48 7.05 -13.84
C ASP A 35 -3.97 7.10 -13.51
N ASN A 36 -4.55 8.26 -13.77
CA ASN A 36 -5.97 8.56 -13.61
C ASN A 36 -6.64 8.81 -14.97
N THR A 37 -6.10 8.22 -16.04
CA THR A 37 -6.56 8.46 -17.41
C THR A 37 -7.66 7.49 -17.89
N LYS A 38 -7.98 6.44 -17.12
CA LYS A 38 -8.84 5.32 -17.56
C LYS A 38 -10.00 4.93 -16.62
N GLY A 39 -10.61 5.87 -15.89
CA GLY A 39 -11.86 5.59 -15.14
C GLY A 39 -11.93 6.25 -13.76
N PRO A 40 -12.91 5.85 -12.91
CA PRO A 40 -13.02 6.35 -11.54
C PRO A 40 -11.80 5.89 -10.72
N TYR A 41 -11.23 6.81 -9.93
CA TYR A 41 -10.11 6.49 -9.07
C TYR A 41 -10.59 5.75 -7.83
N ARG A 42 -10.30 4.46 -7.71
CA ARG A 42 -10.81 3.62 -6.61
C ARG A 42 -9.73 3.29 -5.61
N VAL A 43 -10.06 3.41 -4.33
CA VAL A 43 -9.21 3.08 -3.19
C VAL A 43 -9.86 2.01 -2.34
N LEU A 44 -9.06 1.04 -1.91
CA LEU A 44 -9.47 0.03 -0.92
C LEU A 44 -8.63 0.18 0.36
N ASP A 45 -9.30 0.29 1.49
CA ASP A 45 -8.70 0.29 2.83
C ASP A 45 -9.05 -1.03 3.53
N VAL A 46 -8.06 -1.90 3.75
CA VAL A 46 -8.24 -3.25 4.28
C VAL A 46 -7.95 -3.27 5.78
N GLY A 47 -8.96 -3.63 6.58
CA GLY A 47 -8.87 -3.54 8.04
C GLY A 47 -8.94 -2.07 8.48
N ALA A 48 -9.97 -1.37 8.04
CA ALA A 48 -10.05 0.08 8.11
C ALA A 48 -10.08 0.64 9.55
N GLY A 49 -10.44 -0.16 10.54
CA GLY A 49 -10.59 0.28 11.93
C GLY A 49 -11.56 1.45 12.01
N SER A 50 -11.11 2.58 12.53
CA SER A 50 -11.89 3.83 12.61
C SER A 50 -12.04 4.59 11.28
N GLY A 51 -11.48 4.08 10.18
CA GLY A 51 -11.48 4.75 8.87
C GLY A 51 -10.40 5.83 8.71
N LEU A 52 -9.40 5.85 9.60
CA LEU A 52 -8.31 6.84 9.57
C LEU A 52 -7.63 6.92 8.20
N LEU A 53 -7.19 5.78 7.66
CA LEU A 53 -6.45 5.74 6.41
C LEU A 53 -7.32 6.20 5.24
N SER A 54 -8.56 5.71 5.16
CA SER A 54 -9.57 6.18 4.21
C SER A 54 -9.74 7.71 4.21
N LEU A 55 -9.90 8.33 5.38
CA LEU A 55 -10.04 9.80 5.50
C LEU A 55 -8.76 10.54 5.12
N MET A 56 -7.59 10.01 5.48
CA MET A 56 -6.32 10.59 5.09
C MET A 56 -6.12 10.56 3.57
N LEU A 57 -6.50 9.46 2.92
CA LEU A 57 -6.43 9.34 1.46
C LEU A 57 -7.46 10.25 0.77
N ALA A 58 -8.68 10.38 1.30
CA ALA A 58 -9.67 11.34 0.80
C ALA A 58 -9.13 12.78 0.78
N GLN A 59 -8.47 13.19 1.87
CA GLN A 59 -7.83 14.51 1.97
C GLN A 59 -6.69 14.69 0.96
N ARG A 60 -5.87 13.66 0.74
CA ARG A 60 -4.70 13.72 -0.16
C ARG A 60 -5.09 13.71 -1.62
N LEU A 61 -6.08 12.90 -2.00
CA LEU A 61 -6.50 12.75 -3.38
C LEU A 61 -7.07 14.04 -3.96
N ARG A 62 -7.79 14.83 -3.16
CA ARG A 62 -8.47 16.05 -3.61
C ARG A 62 -9.29 15.84 -4.89
N ASN A 63 -9.76 14.61 -5.11
CA ASN A 63 -10.52 14.20 -6.28
C ASN A 63 -11.94 13.87 -5.83
N PRO A 64 -12.93 14.74 -6.12
CA PRO A 64 -14.32 14.52 -5.69
C PRO A 64 -14.98 13.29 -6.33
N SER A 65 -14.40 12.76 -7.41
CA SER A 65 -14.89 11.58 -8.12
C SER A 65 -14.18 10.29 -7.69
N ALA A 66 -13.29 10.34 -6.69
CA ALA A 66 -12.68 9.15 -6.14
C ALA A 66 -13.70 8.35 -5.30
N GLU A 67 -13.63 7.03 -5.39
CA GLU A 67 -14.40 6.12 -4.55
C GLU A 67 -13.44 5.44 -3.56
N ILE A 68 -13.73 5.54 -2.27
CA ILE A 68 -12.91 4.96 -1.22
C ILE A 68 -13.77 3.97 -0.46
N ILE A 69 -13.39 2.70 -0.55
CA ILE A 69 -14.08 1.60 0.12
C ILE A 69 -13.21 1.08 1.25
N ALA A 70 -13.75 1.11 2.45
CA ALA A 70 -13.20 0.47 3.63
C ALA A 70 -13.82 -0.92 3.82
N VAL A 71 -12.98 -1.92 4.10
CA VAL A 71 -13.44 -3.24 4.54
C VAL A 71 -13.00 -3.44 5.98
N GLU A 72 -13.96 -3.71 6.85
CA GLU A 72 -13.73 -3.93 8.28
C GLU A 72 -14.51 -5.15 8.76
N LEU A 73 -13.88 -6.00 9.56
CA LEU A 73 -14.45 -7.26 10.04
C LEU A 73 -15.14 -7.10 11.40
N ASP A 74 -14.67 -6.17 12.23
CA ASP A 74 -15.23 -5.90 13.55
C ASP A 74 -16.41 -4.91 13.44
N GLU A 75 -17.56 -5.32 13.99
CA GLU A 75 -18.80 -4.53 13.92
C GLU A 75 -18.65 -3.16 14.59
N GLY A 76 -17.99 -3.10 15.76
CA GLY A 76 -17.80 -1.86 16.51
C GLY A 76 -16.90 -0.88 15.76
N ALA A 77 -15.77 -1.36 15.25
CA ALA A 77 -14.89 -0.57 14.40
C ALA A 77 -15.59 -0.10 13.12
N ALA A 78 -16.40 -0.95 12.47
CA ALA A 78 -17.16 -0.56 11.29
C ALA A 78 -18.20 0.54 11.59
N GLN A 79 -18.82 0.53 12.77
CA GLN A 79 -19.73 1.59 13.23
C GLN A 79 -18.98 2.92 13.44
N ASP A 80 -17.83 2.90 14.10
CA ASP A 80 -16.98 4.08 14.26
C ASP A 80 -16.53 4.63 12.90
N CYS A 81 -16.08 3.76 12.01
CA CYS A 81 -15.70 4.08 10.63
C CYS A 81 -16.82 4.79 9.88
N GLN A 82 -18.02 4.22 9.88
CA GLN A 82 -19.19 4.83 9.22
C GLN A 82 -19.54 6.20 9.82
N SER A 83 -19.48 6.32 11.15
CA SER A 83 -19.75 7.56 11.87
C SER A 83 -18.74 8.66 11.51
N ASN A 84 -17.45 8.31 11.48
CA ASN A 84 -16.37 9.23 11.09
C ASN A 84 -16.50 9.67 9.63
N PHE A 85 -16.85 8.75 8.73
CA PHE A 85 -17.07 9.07 7.32
C PHE A 85 -18.21 10.08 7.15
N ASN A 86 -19.35 9.85 7.81
CA ASN A 86 -20.53 10.72 7.73
C ASN A 86 -20.26 12.13 8.29
N GLN A 87 -19.38 12.26 9.27
CA GLN A 87 -19.01 13.55 9.87
C GLN A 87 -17.89 14.28 9.09
N SER A 88 -17.27 13.61 8.12
CA SER A 88 -16.19 14.18 7.32
C SER A 88 -16.70 15.00 6.12
N PRO A 89 -15.87 15.90 5.56
CA PRO A 89 -16.17 16.59 4.30
C PRO A 89 -16.29 15.68 3.07
N TRP A 90 -15.95 14.39 3.18
CA TRP A 90 -15.86 13.45 2.05
C TRP A 90 -16.87 12.30 2.14
N ALA A 91 -17.93 12.45 2.93
CA ALA A 91 -18.93 11.40 3.17
C ALA A 91 -19.46 10.75 1.88
N SER A 92 -19.65 11.52 0.80
CA SER A 92 -20.15 10.99 -0.49
C SER A 92 -19.16 10.10 -1.25
N GLN A 93 -17.88 10.12 -0.88
CA GLN A 93 -16.81 9.33 -1.53
C GLN A 93 -16.49 8.05 -0.74
N LEU A 94 -16.96 7.95 0.50
CA LEU A 94 -16.51 6.97 1.48
C LEU A 94 -17.61 5.96 1.79
N THR A 95 -17.30 4.68 1.69
CA THR A 95 -18.21 3.59 2.07
C THR A 95 -17.47 2.58 2.92
N VAL A 96 -18.07 2.10 4.00
CA VAL A 96 -17.55 0.96 4.76
C VAL A 96 -18.40 -0.28 4.49
N GLN A 97 -17.72 -1.41 4.31
CA GLN A 97 -18.28 -2.74 4.15
C GLN A 97 -17.90 -3.57 5.37
N HIS A 98 -18.89 -3.89 6.22
CA HIS A 98 -18.71 -4.77 7.36
C HIS A 98 -18.67 -6.22 6.89
N THR A 99 -17.48 -6.70 6.52
CA THR A 99 -17.26 -8.02 5.92
C THR A 99 -15.77 -8.38 5.96
N SER A 100 -15.45 -9.65 5.68
CA SER A 100 -14.05 -10.04 5.46
C SER A 100 -13.58 -9.63 4.07
N ILE A 101 -12.28 -9.35 3.92
CA ILE A 101 -11.70 -9.00 2.63
C ILE A 101 -11.85 -10.12 1.59
N GLN A 102 -11.83 -11.38 2.03
CA GLN A 102 -12.03 -12.55 1.18
C GLN A 102 -13.44 -12.56 0.61
N ARG A 103 -14.45 -12.30 1.44
CA ARG A 103 -15.84 -12.24 1.01
C ARG A 103 -16.07 -11.03 0.09
N TYR A 104 -15.55 -9.87 0.46
CA TYR A 104 -15.65 -8.66 -0.37
C TYR A 104 -15.04 -8.89 -1.76
N SER A 105 -13.84 -9.47 -1.82
CA SER A 105 -13.14 -9.83 -3.05
C SER A 105 -13.99 -10.72 -3.95
N GLN A 106 -14.57 -11.80 -3.39
CA GLN A 106 -15.45 -12.71 -4.13
C GLN A 106 -16.68 -12.00 -4.70
N GLU A 107 -17.34 -11.16 -3.91
CA GLU A 107 -18.53 -10.42 -4.33
C GLU A 107 -18.21 -9.40 -5.44
N LEU A 108 -17.10 -8.66 -5.30
CA LEU A 108 -16.63 -7.68 -6.27
C LEU A 108 -16.27 -8.34 -7.62
N LEU A 109 -15.49 -9.42 -7.59
CA LEU A 109 -15.09 -10.15 -8.79
C LEU A 109 -16.29 -10.81 -9.48
N LYS A 110 -17.23 -11.38 -8.72
CA LYS A 110 -18.47 -11.95 -9.26
C LYS A 110 -19.34 -10.90 -9.93
N ALA A 111 -19.36 -9.67 -9.40
CA ALA A 111 -20.07 -8.54 -9.97
C ALA A 111 -19.32 -7.87 -11.14
N ASN A 112 -18.10 -8.31 -11.47
CA ASN A 112 -17.24 -7.74 -12.50
C ASN A 112 -17.07 -6.22 -12.37
N LEU A 113 -16.89 -5.76 -11.13
CA LEU A 113 -16.63 -4.35 -10.85
C LEU A 113 -15.15 -4.00 -11.11
N PRO A 114 -14.83 -2.71 -11.40
CA PRO A 114 -13.46 -2.27 -11.60
C PRO A 114 -12.53 -2.62 -10.43
N LEU A 115 -11.23 -2.71 -10.67
CA LEU A 115 -10.23 -2.95 -9.62
C LEU A 115 -9.79 -1.63 -8.97
N PHE A 116 -8.86 -1.69 -8.01
CA PHE A 116 -8.42 -0.54 -7.23
C PHE A 116 -7.07 0.01 -7.69
N GLU A 117 -7.03 1.33 -7.87
CA GLU A 117 -5.80 2.08 -8.19
C GLU A 117 -4.88 2.18 -6.96
N THR A 118 -5.46 2.18 -5.76
CA THR A 118 -4.74 2.20 -4.51
C THR A 118 -5.35 1.20 -3.54
N ILE A 119 -4.50 0.38 -2.93
CA ILE A 119 -4.87 -0.41 -1.75
C ILE A 119 -4.01 0.06 -0.58
N ILE A 120 -4.60 0.20 0.61
CA ILE A 120 -3.87 0.58 1.82
C ILE A 120 -4.25 -0.35 2.96
N CYS A 121 -3.27 -0.74 3.77
CA CYS A 121 -3.51 -1.62 4.90
C CYS A 121 -2.47 -1.42 6.00
N ASN A 122 -2.92 -1.27 7.24
CA ASN A 122 -2.09 -1.42 8.43
C ASN A 122 -2.43 -2.78 9.07
N PRO A 123 -1.83 -3.90 8.59
CA PRO A 123 -2.26 -5.23 8.97
C PRO A 123 -1.99 -5.48 10.46
N PRO A 124 -2.81 -6.31 11.14
CA PRO A 124 -2.51 -6.71 12.51
C PRO A 124 -1.21 -7.52 12.51
N TYR A 125 -0.29 -7.20 13.41
CA TYR A 125 1.03 -7.84 13.46
C TYR A 125 0.94 -9.23 14.09
N PHE A 126 0.48 -10.21 13.30
CA PHE A 126 0.50 -11.62 13.64
C PHE A 126 1.92 -12.12 13.44
N GLU A 127 2.65 -12.34 14.55
CA GLU A 127 3.86 -13.17 14.70
C GLU A 127 4.78 -12.51 15.75
N ASN A 128 4.46 -12.61 17.06
CA ASN A 128 5.36 -12.30 18.19
C ASN A 128 5.26 -10.91 18.89
N GLY A 129 4.07 -10.33 19.05
CA GLY A 129 3.84 -9.33 20.11
C GLY A 129 3.77 -9.99 21.50
N PRO A 130 4.10 -9.30 22.62
CA PRO A 130 3.94 -9.86 23.95
C PRO A 130 2.51 -10.33 24.10
N GLN A 131 2.34 -11.61 24.48
CA GLN A 131 1.04 -12.19 24.80
C GLN A 131 0.43 -11.35 25.92
N SER A 132 -0.37 -10.35 25.56
CA SER A 132 -1.22 -9.70 26.54
C SER A 132 -2.19 -10.76 27.02
N ASP A 133 -2.26 -10.93 28.34
CA ASP A 133 -2.99 -11.95 29.09
C ASP A 133 -4.53 -11.95 28.87
N ALA A 134 -5.02 -11.35 27.78
CA ALA A 134 -6.40 -11.43 27.35
C ALA A 134 -6.69 -12.78 26.65
N LYS A 135 -6.48 -13.88 27.39
CA LYS A 135 -6.91 -15.25 27.07
C LYS A 135 -8.43 -15.45 27.04
N GLN A 136 -9.23 -14.40 26.82
CA GLN A 136 -10.68 -14.50 26.59
C GLN A 136 -11.09 -14.43 25.11
N ARG A 137 -10.15 -14.24 24.17
CA ARG A 137 -10.42 -14.24 22.71
C ARG A 137 -9.84 -15.45 21.97
N ALA A 138 -9.44 -16.50 22.70
CA ALA A 138 -8.76 -17.67 22.16
C ALA A 138 -9.70 -18.73 21.54
N THR A 139 -11.02 -18.59 21.68
CA THR A 139 -12.01 -19.59 21.22
C THR A 139 -12.55 -19.36 19.80
N ALA A 140 -12.00 -18.40 19.04
CA ALA A 140 -12.43 -18.11 17.66
C ALA A 140 -11.34 -18.36 16.60
N ARG A 141 -10.20 -18.98 16.96
CA ARG A 141 -8.94 -18.84 16.19
C ARG A 141 -8.43 -20.14 15.56
N HIS A 142 -9.23 -20.74 14.68
CA HIS A 142 -8.67 -21.62 13.66
C HIS A 142 -9.05 -21.26 12.20
N THR A 143 -9.80 -20.18 11.94
CA THR A 143 -10.25 -19.86 10.57
C THR A 143 -10.23 -18.38 10.13
N ASP A 144 -9.98 -17.39 11.00
CA ASP A 144 -10.21 -15.97 10.63
C ASP A 144 -9.06 -15.00 10.98
N THR A 145 -7.80 -15.41 10.81
CA THR A 145 -6.66 -14.46 10.87
C THR A 145 -6.19 -14.10 9.47
N LEU A 146 -6.22 -12.81 9.14
CA LEU A 146 -5.68 -12.26 7.90
C LEU A 146 -4.14 -12.30 7.94
N ASN A 147 -3.55 -13.45 7.59
CA ASN A 147 -2.10 -13.61 7.43
C ASN A 147 -1.61 -12.94 6.12
N PHE A 148 -0.29 -12.79 5.97
CA PHE A 148 0.27 -12.14 4.78
C PHE A 148 -0.05 -12.88 3.48
N GLU A 149 -0.06 -14.22 3.47
CA GLU A 149 -0.42 -15.01 2.29
C GLU A 149 -1.84 -14.68 1.81
N THR A 150 -2.80 -14.66 2.74
CA THR A 150 -4.20 -14.35 2.45
C THR A 150 -4.33 -12.89 2.03
N LEU A 151 -3.70 -11.96 2.75
CA LEU A 151 -3.71 -10.53 2.43
C LEU A 151 -3.18 -10.26 1.01
N LEU A 152 -1.98 -10.77 0.70
CA LEU A 152 -1.35 -10.55 -0.61
C LEU A 152 -2.11 -11.25 -1.74
N THR A 153 -2.74 -12.40 -1.47
CA THR A 153 -3.68 -13.02 -2.43
C THR A 153 -4.83 -12.08 -2.75
N GLN A 154 -5.47 -11.47 -1.75
CA GLN A 154 -6.58 -10.53 -2.00
C GLN A 154 -6.10 -9.25 -2.69
N VAL A 155 -4.94 -8.72 -2.29
CA VAL A 155 -4.33 -7.55 -2.92
C VAL A 155 -4.07 -7.83 -4.41
N GLN A 156 -3.47 -8.96 -4.75
CA GLN A 156 -3.21 -9.32 -6.15
C GLN A 156 -4.50 -9.40 -6.99
N LEU A 157 -5.58 -9.96 -6.42
CA LEU A 157 -6.87 -10.08 -7.10
C LEU A 157 -7.58 -8.74 -7.30
N LEU A 158 -7.38 -7.80 -6.38
CA LEU A 158 -8.15 -6.56 -6.31
C LEU A 158 -7.38 -5.34 -6.84
N LEU A 159 -6.06 -5.41 -6.99
CA LEU A 159 -5.24 -4.30 -7.46
C LEU A 159 -5.32 -4.16 -8.98
N ALA A 160 -5.60 -2.96 -9.47
CA ALA A 160 -5.55 -2.62 -10.89
C ALA A 160 -4.14 -2.84 -11.46
N GLU A 161 -4.04 -3.02 -12.77
CA GLU A 161 -2.79 -3.34 -13.49
C GLU A 161 -1.62 -2.41 -13.15
N HIS A 162 -1.88 -1.10 -13.06
CA HIS A 162 -0.89 -0.07 -12.66
C HIS A 162 -1.09 0.45 -11.23
N GLY A 163 -1.96 -0.19 -10.46
CA GLY A 163 -2.27 0.18 -9.09
C GLY A 163 -1.09 -0.01 -8.14
N THR A 164 -1.17 0.59 -6.97
CA THR A 164 -0.16 0.42 -5.90
C THR A 164 -0.82 0.07 -4.58
N ALA A 165 -0.28 -0.94 -3.88
CA ALA A 165 -0.71 -1.29 -2.53
C ALA A 165 0.34 -0.85 -1.50
N SER A 166 -0.07 -0.16 -0.44
CA SER A 166 0.83 0.40 0.60
C SER A 166 0.56 -0.20 1.98
N PHE A 167 1.62 -0.59 2.67
CA PHE A 167 1.58 -1.23 3.99
C PHE A 167 2.54 -0.57 4.98
N ILE A 168 2.24 -0.69 6.26
CA ILE A 168 3.23 -0.52 7.34
C ILE A 168 3.32 -1.80 8.17
N ILE A 169 4.52 -2.34 8.32
CA ILE A 169 4.77 -3.57 9.10
C ILE A 169 5.96 -3.39 10.06
N PRO A 170 6.09 -4.20 11.12
CA PRO A 170 7.28 -4.25 11.93
C PRO A 170 8.41 -4.91 11.17
N VAL A 171 9.65 -4.47 11.42
CA VAL A 171 10.83 -5.06 10.79
C VAL A 171 10.91 -6.57 11.04
N GLN A 172 10.53 -7.05 12.23
CA GLN A 172 10.52 -8.48 12.52
C GLN A 172 9.55 -9.32 11.66
N SER A 173 8.53 -8.68 11.07
CA SER A 173 7.55 -9.34 10.21
C SER A 173 7.99 -9.33 8.73
N GLU A 174 9.12 -8.71 8.40
CA GLU A 174 9.61 -8.61 7.02
C GLU A 174 9.81 -9.98 6.38
N THR A 175 10.42 -10.93 7.08
CA THR A 175 10.69 -12.26 6.53
C THR A 175 9.41 -12.99 6.12
N GLY A 176 8.37 -12.95 6.97
CA GLY A 176 7.06 -13.54 6.66
C GLY A 176 6.36 -12.82 5.51
N PHE A 177 6.45 -11.49 5.46
CA PHE A 177 5.90 -10.70 4.35
C PHE A 177 6.58 -11.04 3.01
N LEU A 178 7.92 -11.12 2.98
CA LEU A 178 8.69 -11.46 1.79
C LEU A 178 8.44 -12.90 1.33
N ALA A 179 8.26 -13.84 2.26
CA ALA A 179 7.90 -15.21 1.93
C ALA A 179 6.53 -15.28 1.24
N ALA A 180 5.53 -14.58 1.77
CA ALA A 180 4.21 -14.48 1.15
C ALA A 180 4.26 -13.76 -0.22
N LEU A 181 5.07 -12.71 -0.34
CA LEU A 181 5.24 -11.95 -1.58
C LEU A 181 5.85 -12.81 -2.69
N ALA A 182 6.83 -13.67 -2.37
CA ALA A 182 7.46 -14.57 -3.32
C ALA A 182 6.49 -15.59 -3.95
N CYS A 183 5.35 -15.86 -3.29
CA CYS A 183 4.27 -16.70 -3.79
C CYS A 183 3.21 -15.93 -4.61
N SER A 184 3.43 -14.64 -4.86
CA SER A 184 2.53 -13.75 -5.60
C SER A 184 3.15 -13.25 -6.91
N GLN A 185 2.36 -12.53 -7.71
CA GLN A 185 2.79 -11.78 -8.90
C GLN A 185 3.04 -10.29 -8.57
N LEU A 186 3.22 -9.98 -7.29
CA LEU A 186 3.51 -8.63 -6.80
C LEU A 186 5.01 -8.49 -6.49
N GLU A 187 5.49 -7.26 -6.48
CA GLU A 187 6.88 -6.90 -6.21
C GLU A 187 6.94 -5.57 -5.45
N ILE A 188 7.96 -5.40 -4.60
CA ILE A 188 8.15 -4.15 -3.86
C ILE A 188 8.66 -3.07 -4.81
N SER A 189 7.91 -1.97 -4.92
CA SER A 189 8.36 -0.76 -5.63
C SER A 189 9.16 0.17 -4.71
N ASP A 190 8.72 0.32 -3.46
CA ASP A 190 9.33 1.22 -2.49
C ASP A 190 9.41 0.57 -1.11
N LYS A 191 10.55 0.78 -0.42
CA LYS A 191 10.77 0.36 0.96
C LYS A 191 11.33 1.52 1.77
N THR A 192 10.60 1.95 2.80
CA THR A 192 11.09 2.99 3.73
C THR A 192 11.26 2.41 5.13
N HIS A 193 12.47 2.49 5.66
CA HIS A 193 12.75 2.09 7.04
C HIS A 193 12.40 3.22 8.00
N ILE A 194 11.67 2.93 9.08
CA ILE A 194 11.29 3.94 10.07
C ILE A 194 11.98 3.68 11.41
N SER A 195 12.76 4.66 11.84
CA SER A 195 13.36 4.73 13.17
C SER A 195 12.60 5.71 14.05
N THR A 196 12.40 5.35 15.32
CA THR A 196 11.77 6.26 16.29
C THR A 196 12.65 7.47 16.60
N VAL A 197 13.96 7.25 16.74
CA VAL A 197 15.00 8.27 16.87
C VAL A 197 16.24 7.85 16.09
N GLU A 198 17.08 8.82 15.73
CA GLU A 198 18.27 8.63 14.88
C GLU A 198 19.24 7.55 15.40
N THR A 199 19.33 7.38 16.72
CA THR A 199 20.22 6.41 17.37
C THR A 199 19.66 5.00 17.42
N LYS A 200 18.38 4.79 17.07
CA LYS A 200 17.74 3.47 17.12
C LYS A 200 17.65 2.85 15.74
N ALA A 201 17.86 1.55 15.69
CA ALA A 201 17.59 0.76 14.50
C ALA A 201 16.11 0.90 14.08
N PRO A 202 15.81 0.76 12.77
CA PRO A 202 14.45 0.79 12.29
C PRO A 202 13.57 -0.26 13.00
N SER A 203 12.33 0.12 13.29
CA SER A 203 11.35 -0.73 13.96
C SER A 203 10.08 -0.97 13.14
N ARG A 204 9.90 -0.20 12.06
CA ARG A 204 8.85 -0.35 11.06
C ARG A 204 9.40 -0.24 9.65
N LEU A 205 8.66 -0.81 8.71
CA LEU A 205 8.85 -0.70 7.28
C LEU A 205 7.56 -0.17 6.68
N LEU A 206 7.66 0.87 5.85
CA LEU A 206 6.63 1.16 4.86
C LEU A 206 6.99 0.44 3.57
N LEU A 207 6.03 -0.27 3.00
CA LEU A 207 6.19 -1.03 1.77
C LEU A 207 5.15 -0.57 0.77
N ALA A 208 5.56 -0.27 -0.45
CA ALA A 208 4.67 -0.14 -1.60
C ALA A 208 4.95 -1.30 -2.54
N ILE A 209 3.90 -1.98 -2.98
CA ILE A 209 4.00 -3.09 -3.92
C ILE A 209 3.11 -2.85 -5.13
N LYS A 210 3.50 -3.41 -6.27
CA LYS A 210 2.77 -3.35 -7.54
C LYS A 210 2.78 -4.72 -8.21
N HIS A 211 1.98 -4.89 -9.26
CA HIS A 211 2.15 -6.04 -10.17
C HIS A 211 3.54 -6.02 -10.79
N GLN A 212 4.21 -7.17 -10.83
CA GLN A 212 5.54 -7.33 -11.42
C GLN A 212 5.62 -6.80 -12.85
N ALA A 213 4.58 -7.07 -13.65
CA ALA A 213 4.49 -6.60 -15.03
C ALA A 213 4.60 -5.07 -15.17
N CYS A 214 3.97 -4.32 -14.25
CA CYS A 214 4.00 -2.85 -14.26
C CYS A 214 5.42 -2.30 -14.04
N LEU A 215 6.27 -2.97 -13.26
CA LEU A 215 7.63 -2.51 -12.98
C LEU A 215 8.57 -2.77 -14.18
N ILE A 216 8.40 -3.90 -14.88
CA ILE A 216 9.20 -4.25 -16.06
C ILE A 216 8.91 -3.28 -17.23
N GLU A 217 7.66 -2.86 -17.41
CA GLU A 217 7.32 -1.86 -18.44
C GLU A 217 7.99 -0.52 -18.17
N SER A 218 8.13 -0.12 -16.91
CA SER A 218 8.75 1.15 -16.52
C SER A 218 10.27 1.18 -16.77
N THR A 219 10.97 0.05 -16.55
CA THR A 219 12.41 -0.07 -16.82
C THR A 219 12.69 -0.11 -18.32
N ALA A 220 11.93 -0.91 -19.08
CA ALA A 220 12.07 -0.99 -20.54
C ALA A 220 11.80 0.36 -21.23
N SER A 221 10.84 1.14 -20.72
CA SER A 221 10.52 2.50 -21.21
C SER A 221 11.59 3.54 -20.89
N SER A 222 12.37 3.32 -19.83
CA SER A 222 13.46 4.21 -19.42
C SER A 222 14.72 3.94 -20.27
N GLU A 223 15.05 2.65 -20.49
CA GLU A 223 16.16 2.22 -21.34
C GLU A 223 15.97 2.61 -22.82
N THR A 224 14.74 2.52 -23.34
CA THR A 224 14.46 2.98 -24.73
C THR A 224 14.56 4.49 -24.88
N LYS A 225 14.26 5.29 -23.84
CA LYS A 225 14.46 6.75 -23.88
C LYS A 225 15.93 7.13 -23.85
N GLU A 226 16.76 6.41 -23.10
CA GLU A 226 18.22 6.62 -23.09
C GLU A 226 18.86 6.23 -24.44
N LEU A 227 18.51 5.06 -25.00
CA LEU A 227 19.01 4.67 -26.34
C LEU A 227 18.58 5.63 -27.45
N SER A 228 17.37 6.19 -27.36
CA SER A 228 16.86 7.15 -28.35
C SER A 228 17.58 8.51 -28.30
N GLN A 229 18.13 8.88 -27.15
CA GLN A 229 18.93 10.11 -27.01
C GLN A 229 20.35 9.92 -27.56
N ASP A 230 20.97 8.75 -27.39
CA ASP A 230 22.30 8.44 -27.94
C ASP A 230 22.31 8.23 -29.47
N LEU A 231 21.23 7.72 -30.05
CA LEU A 231 21.11 7.55 -31.50
C LEU A 231 20.93 8.86 -32.29
N SER A 232 20.78 10.00 -31.60
CA SER A 232 20.67 11.32 -32.25
C SER A 232 22.02 11.98 -32.60
N GLN A 233 23.17 11.39 -32.24
CA GLN A 233 24.51 11.93 -32.54
C GLN A 233 25.34 11.14 -33.56
N SER A 234 24.77 10.14 -34.25
CA SER A 234 25.53 9.39 -35.27
C SER A 234 24.64 8.94 -36.42
N GLN A 235 24.51 9.79 -37.44
CA GLN A 235 24.03 9.37 -38.76
C GLN A 235 24.94 9.89 -39.87
N SER A 236 25.80 9.00 -40.36
CA SER A 236 26.24 9.00 -41.76
C SER A 236 26.91 7.67 -42.12
N GLN A 237 26.18 6.76 -42.79
CA GLN A 237 26.56 6.11 -44.07
C GLN A 237 25.65 4.90 -44.42
N PRO A 238 25.51 4.53 -45.72
CA PRO A 238 24.48 3.60 -46.17
C PRO A 238 24.96 2.21 -46.64
N ARG A 239 24.04 1.24 -46.52
CA ARG A 239 23.76 0.02 -47.34
C ARG A 239 24.70 -1.20 -47.28
N ALA A 240 24.12 -2.37 -46.91
CA ALA A 240 24.33 -3.67 -47.56
C ALA A 240 23.20 -4.69 -47.24
N GLN A 241 23.06 -5.69 -48.12
CA GLN A 241 21.94 -6.62 -48.39
C GLN A 241 21.68 -7.76 -47.37
N PRO A 242 20.55 -8.51 -47.48
CA PRO A 242 20.10 -9.47 -46.46
C PRO A 242 20.76 -10.85 -46.60
N ARG A 243 21.15 -11.46 -45.48
CA ARG A 243 21.69 -12.83 -45.44
C ARG A 243 20.98 -13.67 -44.37
N ALA A 244 20.41 -14.78 -44.85
CA ALA A 244 20.07 -16.06 -44.22
C ALA A 244 19.63 -16.12 -42.73
N GLN A 245 18.41 -16.64 -42.54
CA GLN A 245 17.91 -17.20 -41.28
C GLN A 245 18.70 -18.45 -40.87
N PRO A 246 19.08 -18.58 -39.58
CA PRO A 246 19.23 -19.88 -38.95
C PRO A 246 18.01 -20.17 -38.07
N GLN A 247 17.41 -21.34 -38.27
CA GLN A 247 16.46 -21.95 -37.35
C GLN A 247 17.14 -22.16 -35.99
N SER A 248 16.64 -21.52 -34.94
CA SER A 248 17.09 -21.75 -33.56
C SER A 248 16.03 -22.54 -32.78
N GLN A 249 16.46 -23.72 -32.33
CA GLN A 249 15.74 -24.64 -31.47
C GLN A 249 15.38 -23.94 -30.15
N HIS A 250 14.10 -23.97 -29.77
CA HIS A 250 13.63 -23.55 -28.45
C HIS A 250 14.15 -24.52 -27.37
N GLN A 251 15.30 -24.22 -26.79
CA GLN A 251 15.59 -24.62 -25.42
C GLN A 251 14.96 -23.57 -24.51
N ALA A 252 13.99 -23.99 -23.70
CA ALA A 252 13.46 -23.19 -22.61
C ALA A 252 14.58 -22.97 -21.58
N GLN A 253 15.39 -21.95 -21.82
CA GLN A 253 16.23 -21.37 -20.78
C GLN A 253 15.28 -20.72 -19.80
N THR A 254 15.24 -21.25 -18.57
CA THR A 254 14.69 -20.54 -17.42
C THR A 254 15.56 -19.30 -17.22
N GLN A 255 15.27 -18.23 -17.97
CA GLN A 255 15.92 -16.95 -17.81
C GLN A 255 15.65 -16.52 -16.37
N ALA A 256 16.73 -16.33 -15.60
CA ALA A 256 16.66 -15.71 -14.30
C ALA A 256 15.91 -14.39 -14.47
N ARG A 257 14.82 -14.23 -13.72
CA ARG A 257 13.94 -13.07 -13.82
C ARG A 257 14.77 -11.79 -13.58
N PRO A 258 14.60 -10.72 -14.36
CA PRO A 258 15.22 -9.45 -14.04
C PRO A 258 14.73 -9.01 -12.65
N GLN A 259 15.68 -8.88 -11.72
CA GLN A 259 15.39 -8.52 -10.34
C GLN A 259 15.22 -7.00 -10.28
N TYR A 260 13.99 -6.54 -10.06
CA TYR A 260 13.73 -5.13 -9.83
C TYR A 260 14.30 -4.73 -8.46
N GLU A 261 15.10 -3.66 -8.41
CA GLU A 261 15.57 -3.12 -7.13
C GLU A 261 14.58 -2.07 -6.60
N PRO A 262 14.04 -2.25 -5.38
CA PRO A 262 13.09 -1.31 -4.80
C PRO A 262 13.75 0.01 -4.43
N ILE A 263 13.02 1.11 -4.63
CA ILE A 263 13.43 2.44 -4.15
C ILE A 263 13.46 2.38 -2.62
N THR A 264 14.66 2.52 -2.05
CA THR A 264 14.86 2.41 -0.61
C THR A 264 15.12 3.79 0.01
N SER A 265 14.44 4.08 1.12
CA SER A 265 14.65 5.31 1.89
C SER A 265 14.55 5.09 3.40
N ASN A 266 14.80 6.15 4.19
CA ASN A 266 14.72 6.12 5.64
C ASN A 266 13.89 7.31 6.14
N LEU A 267 13.11 7.09 7.19
CA LEU A 267 12.38 8.12 7.93
C LEU A 267 12.73 8.01 9.42
N VAL A 268 13.17 9.11 10.00
CA VAL A 268 13.38 9.22 11.45
C VAL A 268 12.26 10.06 12.03
N ILE A 269 11.52 9.55 13.00
CA ILE A 269 10.36 10.25 13.57
C ILE A 269 10.80 11.46 14.39
N ALA A 270 11.72 11.28 15.34
CA ALA A 270 12.19 12.34 16.22
C ALA A 270 13.73 12.42 16.30
N ASP A 271 14.24 13.61 16.61
CA ASP A 271 15.66 13.84 16.87
C ASP A 271 16.08 13.36 18.27
N GLY A 272 17.36 13.48 18.60
CA GLY A 272 17.90 13.11 19.92
C GLY A 272 17.35 13.93 21.10
N LYS A 273 16.60 15.01 20.84
CA LYS A 273 15.93 15.86 21.83
C LYS A 273 14.43 15.55 21.96
N GLY A 274 13.92 14.60 21.18
CA GLY A 274 12.50 14.22 21.17
C GLY A 274 11.60 15.13 20.34
N GLN A 275 12.15 16.01 19.51
CA GLN A 275 11.37 16.85 18.57
C GLN A 275 11.17 16.11 17.25
N TYR A 276 10.03 16.30 16.58
CA TYR A 276 9.82 15.71 15.26
C TYR A 276 10.87 16.22 14.26
N THR A 277 11.44 15.32 13.47
CA THR A 277 12.41 15.70 12.43
C THR A 277 11.72 16.48 11.32
N GLN A 278 12.49 17.23 10.52
CA GLN A 278 11.96 17.94 9.35
C GLN A 278 11.29 17.01 8.35
N ALA A 279 11.82 15.79 8.17
CA ALA A 279 11.21 14.79 7.30
C ALA A 279 9.82 14.35 7.80
N MET A 280 9.69 14.10 9.10
CA MET A 280 8.40 13.76 9.73
C MET A 280 7.40 14.91 9.65
N ILE A 281 7.85 16.14 9.95
CA ILE A 281 7.02 17.34 9.87
C ILE A 281 6.52 17.52 8.44
N GLN A 282 7.43 17.45 7.45
CA GLN A 282 7.07 17.62 6.04
C GLN A 282 6.09 16.55 5.57
N LEU A 283 6.27 15.29 5.99
CA LEU A 283 5.39 14.18 5.65
C LEU A 283 3.96 14.40 6.17
N CYS A 284 3.82 14.78 7.45
CA CYS A 284 2.52 14.84 8.10
C CYS A 284 1.90 16.25 8.19
N ARG A 285 2.52 17.27 7.57
CA ARG A 285 2.13 18.68 7.68
C ARG A 285 0.67 18.99 7.33
N ASP A 286 0.06 18.20 6.46
CA ASP A 286 -1.31 18.44 6.02
C ASP A 286 -2.35 17.90 7.02
N PHE A 287 -1.92 17.11 8.00
CA PHE A 287 -2.81 16.36 8.90
C PHE A 287 -2.82 16.90 10.33
N TYR A 288 -1.65 17.12 10.93
CA TYR A 288 -1.56 17.52 12.35
C TYR A 288 -1.84 19.00 12.59
N LEU A 289 -2.67 19.32 13.58
CA LEU A 289 -2.99 20.70 13.96
C LEU A 289 -1.76 21.50 14.43
N LYS A 290 -0.80 20.83 15.09
CA LYS A 290 0.45 21.42 15.59
C LYS A 290 1.57 20.40 15.35
N LEU A 291 2.58 20.80 14.58
CA LEU A 291 3.84 20.09 14.36
C LEU A 291 4.98 21.00 14.77
#